data_AF-A0A7C5U9P3-F1
#
_entry.id   AF-A0A7C5U9P3-F1
#
_cell.length_a   1.000
_cell.length_b   1.000
_cell.length_c   1.000
_cell.angle_alpha   90.00
_cell.angle_beta   90.00
_cell.angle_gamma   90.00
#
_symmetry.space_group_name_H-M   'P 1'
#
loop_
_entity.id
_entity.type
_entity.pdbx_description
1 polymer ?
#
loop_
_entity_poly.entity_id
_entity_poly.type
_entity_poly.pdbx_seq_one_letter_code
_entity_poly.pdbx_strand_id
1 'polypeptide(L)'
;MHQRRCPFCDAPIAEGVNFCKECGKELPKGQRDRALVKPLWYQREVLVTVSMAGLATALMFLVAILVLSSRKKEVLPMIVQVPIQTEVQPKESPPLPPPVQAIEPPPKTIELPPVQTIHRPEPVEEIKREEPQQPPQPQQPPPPPPPPPDILDYLRKLEKIEHQRKNLSTGSGGVFELLTAAIALVQSIQSLNLDSPDESPDAAQAWQKIVNGFAGYRNAYLQLLWQFNHLIPPQACRQLHSIYGSALQEHVKIIRELETALATRNIMSPLLNLVTVSTRLKLPLKLADKELSELCARFSIEKFFNIGDD
;
A
#
# COMPACT_ATOMS: atom_id res chain seq x y z
N MET A 1 8.27 33.21 11.39
CA MET A 1 7.22 32.72 10.48
C MET A 1 6.49 31.60 11.20
N HIS A 2 5.18 31.71 11.42
CA HIS A 2 4.41 30.65 12.08
C HIS A 2 4.07 29.57 11.05
N GLN A 3 4.71 28.41 11.12
CA GLN A 3 4.36 27.26 10.28
C GLN A 3 2.95 26.77 10.66
N ARG A 4 2.08 26.64 9.66
CA ARG A 4 0.75 26.05 9.85
C ARG A 4 0.90 24.54 10.11
N ARG A 5 0.10 24.00 11.03
CA ARG A 5 0.05 22.57 11.36
C ARG A 5 -1.26 21.96 10.90
N CYS A 6 -1.22 20.68 10.54
CA CYS A 6 -2.40 19.94 10.13
C CYS A 6 -3.35 19.73 11.30
N PRO A 7 -4.63 20.11 11.20
CA PRO A 7 -5.58 19.93 12.30
C PRO A 7 -5.89 18.45 12.60
N PHE A 8 -5.44 17.53 11.75
CA PHE A 8 -5.70 16.10 11.89
C PHE A 8 -4.50 15.29 12.38
N CYS A 9 -3.26 15.77 12.18
CA CYS A 9 -2.05 15.02 12.54
C CYS A 9 -0.90 15.91 13.05
N ASP A 10 -1.12 17.20 13.24
CA ASP A 10 -0.16 18.22 13.69
C ASP A 10 1.14 18.37 12.88
N ALA A 11 1.21 17.74 11.72
CA ALA A 11 2.32 17.88 10.80
C ALA A 11 2.43 19.29 10.21
N PRO A 12 3.65 19.81 9.96
CA PRO A 12 3.83 21.11 9.30
C PRO A 12 3.31 21.06 7.85
N ILE A 13 2.62 22.12 7.44
CA ILE A 13 2.00 22.25 6.12
C ILE A 13 2.63 23.43 5.37
N ALA A 14 3.00 23.21 4.12
CA ALA A 14 3.45 24.25 3.20
C ALA A 14 2.32 25.23 2.83
N GLU A 15 2.64 26.50 2.59
CA GLU A 15 1.63 27.47 2.14
C GLU A 15 1.05 27.06 0.77
N GLY A 16 -0.27 27.22 0.60
CA GLY A 16 -0.96 26.98 -0.68
C GLY A 16 -1.29 25.51 -1.02
N VAL A 17 -1.05 24.53 -0.14
CA VAL A 17 -1.48 23.14 -0.38
C VAL A 17 -2.92 22.89 0.08
N ASN A 18 -3.63 22.01 -0.64
CA ASN A 18 -5.03 21.66 -0.35
C ASN A 18 -5.18 20.42 0.54
N PHE A 19 -4.12 19.65 0.71
CA PHE A 19 -4.10 18.39 1.47
C PHE A 19 -2.81 18.30 2.29
N CYS A 20 -2.88 17.60 3.43
CA CYS A 20 -1.70 17.32 4.22
C CYS A 20 -0.87 16.22 3.56
N LYS A 21 0.43 16.46 3.33
CA LYS A 21 1.34 15.44 2.78
C LYS A 21 1.58 14.26 3.74
N GLU A 22 1.44 14.48 5.04
CA GLU A 22 1.67 13.44 6.04
C GLU A 22 0.47 12.52 6.26
N CYS A 23 -0.76 13.05 6.27
CA CYS A 23 -1.96 12.25 6.56
C CYS A 23 -2.96 12.14 5.40
N GLY A 24 -2.71 12.78 4.26
CA GLY A 24 -3.55 12.73 3.06
C GLY A 24 -4.93 13.40 3.17
N LYS A 25 -5.30 13.97 4.33
CA LYS A 25 -6.60 14.63 4.53
C LYS A 25 -6.64 16.00 3.86
N GLU A 26 -7.78 16.33 3.25
CA GLU A 26 -8.04 17.67 2.73
C GLU A 26 -8.12 18.69 3.86
N LEU A 27 -7.50 19.84 3.64
CA LEU A 27 -7.52 20.93 4.61
C LEU A 27 -8.82 21.72 4.47
N PRO A 28 -9.47 22.10 5.59
CA PRO A 28 -10.73 22.84 5.54
C PRO A 28 -10.58 24.13 4.73
N LYS A 29 -11.42 24.30 3.70
CA LYS A 29 -11.35 25.39 2.72
C LYS A 29 -11.39 26.79 3.35
N GLY A 30 -11.90 26.93 4.58
CA GLY A 30 -11.96 28.20 5.31
C GLY A 30 -10.65 28.69 5.93
N GLN A 31 -9.57 27.92 5.89
CA GLN A 31 -8.27 28.37 6.41
C GLN A 31 -7.38 29.03 5.35
N ARG A 32 -7.80 29.06 4.08
CA ARG A 32 -6.96 29.52 2.97
C ARG A 32 -6.54 31.00 3.08
N ASP A 33 -7.38 31.89 3.61
CA ASP A 33 -7.19 33.33 3.37
C ASP A 33 -7.19 34.23 4.62
N ARG A 34 -6.50 33.83 5.70
CA ARG A 34 -5.97 34.82 6.67
C ARG A 34 -4.47 35.02 6.54
N ALA A 35 -3.91 34.75 5.37
CA ALA A 35 -2.65 35.34 4.99
C ALA A 35 -2.92 36.82 4.67
N LEU A 36 -2.76 37.66 5.69
CA LEU A 36 -2.27 39.03 5.61
C LEU A 36 -2.28 39.61 4.18
N VAL A 37 -3.38 40.25 3.80
CA VAL A 37 -3.42 41.15 2.64
C VAL A 37 -2.40 42.26 2.95
N LYS A 38 -1.15 42.07 2.53
CA LYS A 38 -0.14 43.11 2.64
C LYS A 38 -0.57 44.23 1.68
N PRO A 39 -0.63 45.47 2.16
CA PRO A 39 -1.14 46.58 1.36
C PRO A 39 -0.25 46.82 0.13
N LEU A 40 -0.91 47.16 -0.98
CA LEU A 40 -0.41 47.29 -2.36
C LEU A 40 0.75 48.27 -2.60
N TRP A 41 1.32 48.90 -1.58
CA TRP A 41 2.39 49.90 -1.73
C TRP A 41 3.82 49.32 -1.66
N TYR A 42 4.00 48.04 -1.30
CA TYR A 42 5.34 47.42 -1.21
C TYR A 42 5.83 46.75 -2.51
N GLN A 43 4.99 46.61 -3.53
CA GLN A 43 5.33 45.81 -4.73
C GLN A 43 6.07 46.60 -5.83
N ARG A 44 6.33 47.90 -5.64
CA ARG A 44 6.92 48.75 -6.70
C ARG A 44 8.45 48.87 -6.63
N GLU A 45 9.09 48.53 -5.52
CA GLU A 45 10.56 48.65 -5.39
C GLU A 45 11.33 47.35 -5.65
N VAL A 46 10.70 46.18 -5.48
CA VAL A 46 11.40 44.88 -5.63
C VAL A 46 11.52 44.44 -7.10
N LEU A 47 10.71 44.99 -8.01
CA LEU A 47 10.74 44.60 -9.42
C LEU A 47 12.00 45.10 -10.16
N VAL A 48 12.64 46.17 -9.66
CA VAL A 48 13.83 46.75 -10.32
C VAL A 48 15.12 46.01 -9.95
N THR A 49 15.22 45.45 -8.74
CA THR A 49 16.45 44.77 -8.28
C THR A 49 16.55 43.31 -8.76
N VAL A 50 15.43 42.61 -8.93
CA VAL A 50 15.43 41.20 -9.40
C VAL A 50 15.78 41.10 -10.89
N SER A 51 15.50 42.14 -11.69
CA SER A 51 15.80 42.16 -13.13
C SER A 51 17.31 42.22 -13.44
N MET A 52 18.10 42.93 -12.63
CA MET A 52 19.55 43.08 -12.87
C MET A 52 20.36 41.86 -12.42
N ALA A 53 19.93 41.16 -11.37
CA ALA A 53 20.62 39.95 -10.89
C ALA A 53 20.42 38.72 -11.81
N GLY A 54 19.26 38.63 -12.47
CA GLY A 54 18.97 37.56 -13.44
C GLY A 54 19.81 37.66 -14.71
N LEU A 55 20.09 38.88 -15.18
CA LEU A 55 20.88 39.12 -16.39
C LEU A 55 22.36 38.76 -16.17
N ALA A 56 22.91 39.05 -15.00
CA ALA A 56 24.29 38.71 -14.65
C ALA A 56 24.51 37.18 -14.53
N THR A 57 23.56 36.46 -13.95
CA THR A 57 23.65 34.99 -13.82
C THR A 57 23.48 34.28 -15.16
N ALA A 58 22.59 34.77 -16.03
CA ALA A 58 22.44 34.25 -17.39
C ALA A 58 23.72 34.45 -18.23
N LEU A 59 24.38 35.62 -18.12
CA LEU A 59 25.64 35.89 -18.80
C LEU A 59 26.78 34.99 -18.32
N MET A 60 26.88 34.75 -17.01
CA MET A 60 27.89 33.83 -16.44
C MET A 60 27.67 32.38 -16.91
N PHE A 61 26.42 31.93 -17.02
CA PHE A 61 26.10 30.61 -17.57
C PHE A 61 26.48 30.49 -19.06
N LEU A 62 26.22 31.53 -19.85
CA LEU A 62 26.58 31.55 -21.27
C LEU A 62 28.10 31.48 -21.48
N VAL A 63 28.88 32.21 -20.68
CA VAL A 63 30.35 32.16 -20.71
C VAL A 63 30.86 30.78 -20.29
N ALA A 64 30.28 30.17 -19.25
CA ALA A 64 30.65 28.82 -18.81
C ALA A 64 30.38 27.76 -19.90
N ILE A 65 29.24 27.85 -20.59
CA ILE A 65 28.90 26.95 -21.72
C ILE A 65 29.88 27.14 -22.88
N LEU A 66 30.27 28.38 -23.21
CA LEU A 66 31.25 28.64 -24.27
C LEU A 66 32.64 28.08 -23.91
N VAL A 67 33.10 28.23 -22.67
CA VAL A 67 34.37 27.65 -22.19
C VAL A 67 34.35 26.13 -22.23
N LEU A 68 33.26 25.50 -21.79
CA LEU A 68 33.12 24.03 -21.83
C LEU A 68 33.01 23.49 -23.26
N SER A 69 32.34 24.22 -24.16
CA SER A 69 32.22 23.83 -25.58
C SER A 69 33.54 23.96 -26.32
N SER A 70 34.40 24.90 -25.91
CA SER A 70 35.74 25.09 -26.49
C SER A 70 36.72 23.99 -26.13
N ARG A 71 36.46 23.23 -25.05
CA ARG A 71 37.32 22.11 -24.60
C ARG A 71 36.93 20.76 -25.19
N LYS A 72 35.88 20.67 -26.01
CA LYS A 72 35.32 19.39 -26.48
C LYS A 72 35.64 19.06 -27.94
N LYS A 73 36.84 19.44 -28.39
CA LYS A 73 37.44 18.91 -29.62
C LYS A 73 38.65 18.06 -29.20
N GLU A 74 38.75 16.88 -29.78
CA GLU A 74 39.76 15.83 -29.53
C GLU A 74 39.40 14.76 -28.50
N VAL A 75 38.41 13.92 -28.81
CA VAL A 75 38.56 12.46 -28.65
C VAL A 75 37.72 11.78 -29.74
N LEU A 76 38.37 11.30 -30.82
CA LEU A 76 37.80 10.28 -31.70
C LEU A 76 37.80 8.95 -30.91
N PRO A 77 36.67 8.22 -30.81
CA PRO A 77 36.70 6.86 -30.32
C PRO A 77 37.24 5.93 -31.42
N MET A 78 38.42 5.38 -31.17
CA MET A 78 39.02 4.27 -31.90
C MET A 78 38.10 3.05 -31.77
N ILE A 79 37.59 2.56 -32.89
CA ILE A 79 36.77 1.36 -32.99
C ILE A 79 37.69 0.16 -32.72
N VAL A 80 37.56 -0.46 -31.54
CA VAL A 80 38.12 -1.79 -31.26
C VAL A 80 37.00 -2.81 -31.44
N GLN A 81 37.11 -3.60 -32.52
CA GLN A 81 36.30 -4.79 -32.71
C GLN A 81 36.77 -5.87 -31.71
N VAL A 82 35.86 -6.34 -30.86
CA VAL A 82 36.06 -7.53 -30.03
C VAL A 82 35.36 -8.70 -30.71
N PRO A 83 36.05 -9.82 -31.00
CA PRO A 83 35.42 -11.00 -31.59
C PRO A 83 34.55 -11.73 -30.55
N ILE A 84 33.33 -12.05 -30.99
CA ILE A 84 32.35 -12.91 -30.32
C ILE A 84 32.88 -14.35 -30.37
N GLN A 85 33.20 -14.92 -29.21
CA GLN A 85 33.34 -16.37 -29.02
C GLN A 85 32.13 -16.84 -28.23
N THR A 86 31.27 -17.55 -28.94
CA THR A 86 30.11 -18.29 -28.44
C THR A 86 30.62 -19.62 -27.91
N GLU A 87 30.66 -19.83 -26.60
CA GLU A 87 30.81 -21.17 -26.03
C GLU A 87 29.60 -21.50 -25.16
N VAL A 88 28.81 -22.44 -25.68
CA VAL A 88 27.66 -23.08 -25.09
C VAL A 88 28.18 -24.11 -24.08
N GLN A 89 27.89 -23.92 -22.79
CA GLN A 89 28.11 -24.94 -21.76
C GLN A 89 26.76 -25.50 -21.27
N PRO A 90 26.58 -26.84 -21.21
CA PRO A 90 25.30 -27.47 -20.94
C PRO A 90 24.92 -27.48 -19.46
N LYS A 91 23.63 -27.24 -19.26
CA LYS A 91 22.78 -27.47 -18.08
C LYS A 91 23.09 -28.78 -17.33
N GLU A 92 23.68 -28.66 -16.14
CA GLU A 92 23.72 -29.72 -15.14
C GLU A 92 22.58 -29.50 -14.12
N SER A 93 21.77 -30.54 -13.90
CA SER A 93 20.55 -30.48 -13.10
C SER A 93 20.85 -30.80 -11.63
N PRO A 94 20.15 -30.19 -10.66
CA PRO A 94 20.32 -30.51 -9.25
C PRO A 94 19.79 -31.92 -8.89
N PRO A 95 20.41 -32.62 -7.93
CA PRO A 95 19.92 -33.90 -7.42
C PRO A 95 18.60 -33.73 -6.65
N LEU A 96 17.68 -34.69 -6.85
CA LEU A 96 16.40 -34.79 -6.15
C LEU A 96 16.58 -34.93 -4.63
N PRO A 97 15.72 -34.29 -3.81
CA PRO A 97 15.61 -34.60 -2.39
C PRO A 97 14.91 -35.97 -2.15
N PRO A 98 15.24 -36.68 -1.06
CA PRO A 98 14.62 -37.97 -0.70
C PRO A 98 13.14 -37.83 -0.31
N PRO A 99 12.34 -38.91 -0.42
CA PRO A 99 10.92 -38.89 -0.12
C PRO A 99 10.70 -38.79 1.40
N VAL A 100 10.12 -37.68 1.85
CA VAL A 100 9.65 -37.53 3.23
C VAL A 100 8.29 -38.20 3.36
N GLN A 101 8.23 -39.11 4.33
CA GLN A 101 7.13 -40.01 4.66
C GLN A 101 5.83 -39.25 4.95
N ALA A 102 4.73 -39.78 4.43
CA ALA A 102 3.37 -39.39 4.78
C ALA A 102 3.13 -39.71 6.26
N ILE A 103 2.88 -38.67 7.05
CA ILE A 103 2.35 -38.80 8.41
C ILE A 103 0.83 -38.79 8.29
N GLU A 104 0.21 -39.90 8.68
CA GLU A 104 -1.24 -40.08 8.78
C GLU A 104 -1.88 -39.06 9.74
N PRO A 105 -3.09 -38.55 9.44
CA PRO A 105 -3.85 -37.77 10.40
C PRO A 105 -4.45 -38.69 11.49
N PRO A 106 -4.37 -38.34 12.78
CA PRO A 106 -5.04 -39.10 13.84
C PRO A 106 -6.57 -38.94 13.76
N PRO A 107 -7.34 -40.00 14.04
CA PRO A 107 -8.79 -39.93 14.14
C PRO A 107 -9.17 -39.32 15.50
N LYS A 108 -9.92 -38.21 15.49
CA LYS A 108 -10.64 -37.73 16.67
C LYS A 108 -12.14 -37.91 16.46
N THR A 109 -12.59 -39.10 16.84
CA THR A 109 -13.93 -39.39 17.37
C THR A 109 -14.05 -38.76 18.77
N ILE A 110 -15.30 -38.59 19.25
CA ILE A 110 -15.77 -38.27 20.63
C ILE A 110 -16.24 -36.82 20.77
N GLU A 111 -17.43 -36.47 21.27
CA GLU A 111 -18.65 -37.15 21.73
C GLU A 111 -19.73 -36.04 21.78
N LEU A 112 -20.96 -36.29 21.31
CA LEU A 112 -22.10 -35.44 21.61
C LEU A 112 -22.67 -35.81 22.99
N PRO A 113 -23.04 -34.85 23.85
CA PRO A 113 -23.69 -35.15 25.11
C PRO A 113 -25.13 -35.68 24.93
N PRO A 114 -25.62 -36.47 25.91
CA PRO A 114 -26.77 -37.34 25.75
C PRO A 114 -28.11 -36.61 25.80
N VAL A 115 -29.02 -37.07 24.93
CA VAL A 115 -30.47 -36.86 24.98
C VAL A 115 -30.99 -37.39 26.31
N GLN A 116 -31.58 -36.51 27.13
CA GLN A 116 -32.39 -36.94 28.27
C GLN A 116 -33.79 -37.29 27.79
N THR A 117 -34.11 -38.58 27.90
CA THR A 117 -35.45 -39.15 27.76
C THR A 117 -35.96 -39.51 29.15
N ILE A 118 -36.98 -38.81 29.66
CA ILE A 118 -37.88 -39.29 30.74
C ILE A 118 -39.28 -38.73 30.43
N HIS A 119 -40.19 -39.52 29.84
CA HIS A 119 -41.22 -40.34 30.50
C HIS A 119 -42.24 -39.56 31.34
N ARG A 120 -43.49 -39.45 30.84
CA ARG A 120 -44.69 -39.92 31.56
C ARG A 120 -45.93 -39.98 30.64
N PRO A 121 -46.68 -41.10 30.63
CA PRO A 121 -47.94 -41.24 29.91
C PRO A 121 -49.13 -40.90 30.82
N GLU A 122 -50.16 -40.26 30.26
CA GLU A 122 -51.50 -40.13 30.83
C GLU A 122 -52.53 -39.97 29.69
N PRO A 123 -53.83 -40.20 29.94
CA PRO A 123 -54.59 -41.26 29.28
C PRO A 123 -55.40 -40.77 28.08
N VAL A 124 -55.72 -41.74 27.24
CA VAL A 124 -56.58 -41.67 26.06
C VAL A 124 -57.92 -41.01 26.40
N GLU A 125 -58.15 -39.79 25.90
CA GLU A 125 -59.50 -39.31 25.59
C GLU A 125 -59.75 -39.44 24.08
N GLU A 126 -60.83 -40.16 23.82
CA GLU A 126 -61.42 -40.52 22.55
C GLU A 126 -61.90 -39.27 21.81
N ILE A 127 -61.14 -38.82 20.80
CA ILE A 127 -61.57 -37.76 19.89
C ILE A 127 -61.64 -38.30 18.47
N LYS A 128 -62.87 -38.62 18.10
CA LYS A 128 -63.53 -38.43 16.80
C LYS A 128 -62.58 -38.36 15.59
N ARG A 129 -62.56 -39.47 14.86
CA ARG A 129 -61.97 -39.65 13.53
C ARG A 129 -62.51 -38.59 12.56
N GLU A 130 -61.81 -37.47 12.44
CA GLU A 130 -61.91 -36.58 11.29
C GLU A 130 -61.03 -37.09 10.15
N GLU A 131 -61.57 -36.93 8.95
CA GLU A 131 -61.00 -37.24 7.65
C GLU A 131 -59.56 -36.72 7.52
N PRO A 132 -58.63 -37.46 6.90
CA PRO A 132 -57.23 -37.06 6.80
C PRO A 132 -57.09 -35.74 6.02
N GLN A 133 -57.04 -34.64 6.76
CA GLN A 133 -56.57 -33.37 6.25
C GLN A 133 -55.12 -33.55 5.85
N GLN A 134 -54.88 -33.36 4.56
CA GLN A 134 -53.59 -33.29 3.92
C GLN A 134 -52.64 -32.45 4.80
N PRO A 135 -51.47 -32.99 5.21
CA PRO A 135 -50.56 -32.26 6.09
C PRO A 135 -50.24 -30.90 5.45
N PRO A 136 -50.33 -29.80 6.21
CA PRO A 136 -49.99 -28.48 5.68
C PRO A 136 -48.58 -28.57 5.10
N GLN A 137 -48.47 -28.32 3.78
CA GLN A 137 -47.16 -28.24 3.14
C GLN A 137 -46.30 -27.29 3.95
N PRO A 138 -45.05 -27.66 4.30
CA PRO A 138 -44.12 -26.74 4.93
C PRO A 138 -44.07 -25.49 4.06
N GLN A 139 -44.56 -24.37 4.59
CA GLN A 139 -44.42 -23.07 3.93
C GLN A 139 -42.92 -22.89 3.71
N GLN A 140 -42.48 -22.98 2.45
CA GLN A 140 -41.12 -22.65 2.10
C GLN A 140 -40.85 -21.24 2.65
N PRO A 141 -39.77 -21.06 3.45
CA PRO A 141 -39.40 -19.74 3.93
C PRO A 141 -39.39 -18.77 2.73
N PRO A 142 -39.98 -17.56 2.87
CA PRO A 142 -39.97 -16.59 1.80
C PRO A 142 -38.52 -16.39 1.31
N PRO A 143 -38.29 -16.31 -0.02
CA PRO A 143 -36.96 -16.16 -0.56
C PRO A 143 -36.29 -14.92 0.06
N PRO A 144 -35.00 -15.01 0.41
CA PRO A 144 -34.30 -13.90 1.04
C PRO A 144 -34.40 -12.65 0.15
N PRO A 145 -34.57 -11.46 0.75
CA PRO A 145 -34.64 -10.22 -0.01
C PRO A 145 -33.37 -10.03 -0.85
N PRO A 146 -33.48 -9.48 -2.07
CA PRO A 146 -32.32 -9.25 -2.92
C PRO A 146 -31.35 -8.27 -2.23
N PRO A 147 -30.03 -8.41 -2.46
CA PRO A 147 -29.03 -7.58 -1.82
C PRO A 147 -29.21 -6.11 -2.23
N PRO A 148 -29.04 -5.16 -1.28
CA PRO A 148 -29.10 -3.73 -1.58
C PRO A 148 -28.09 -3.33 -2.66
N PRO A 149 -28.52 -2.58 -3.71
CA PRO A 149 -27.66 -2.26 -4.85
C PRO A 149 -26.51 -1.31 -4.49
N ASP A 150 -26.68 -0.49 -3.46
CA ASP A 150 -25.67 0.44 -2.94
C ASP A 150 -24.48 -0.30 -2.30
N ILE A 151 -24.73 -1.43 -1.62
CA ILE A 151 -23.68 -2.29 -1.06
C ILE A 151 -22.85 -2.89 -2.19
N LEU A 152 -23.49 -3.44 -3.22
CA LEU A 152 -22.79 -4.02 -4.36
C LEU A 152 -21.94 -2.99 -5.12
N ASP A 153 -22.48 -1.79 -5.36
CA ASP A 153 -21.72 -0.70 -5.99
C ASP A 153 -20.50 -0.28 -5.17
N TYR A 154 -20.67 -0.16 -3.84
CA TYR A 154 -19.56 0.12 -2.93
C TYR A 154 -18.49 -0.98 -2.98
N LEU A 155 -18.88 -2.26 -2.93
CA LEU A 155 -17.95 -3.39 -2.95
C LEU A 155 -17.15 -3.47 -4.26
N ARG A 156 -17.79 -3.17 -5.41
CA ARG A 156 -17.06 -3.08 -6.70
C ARG A 156 -16.07 -1.92 -6.75
N LYS A 157 -16.39 -0.80 -6.11
CA LYS A 157 -15.43 0.32 -6.00
C LYS A 157 -14.26 -0.06 -5.09
N LEU A 158 -14.54 -0.76 -3.99
CA LEU A 158 -13.52 -1.24 -3.07
C LEU A 158 -12.58 -2.28 -3.73
N GLU A 159 -13.12 -3.20 -4.53
CA GLU A 159 -12.36 -4.16 -5.32
C GLU A 159 -11.31 -3.46 -6.20
N LYS A 160 -11.68 -2.37 -6.89
CA LYS A 160 -10.75 -1.61 -7.73
C LYS A 160 -9.60 -1.00 -6.91
N ILE A 161 -9.90 -0.47 -5.73
CA ILE A 161 -8.88 0.07 -4.81
C ILE A 161 -7.95 -1.05 -4.34
N GLU A 162 -8.49 -2.22 -3.98
CA GLU A 162 -7.68 -3.36 -3.55
C GLU A 162 -6.80 -3.90 -4.68
N HIS A 163 -7.33 -3.98 -5.91
CA HIS A 163 -6.54 -4.37 -7.07
C HIS A 163 -5.38 -3.40 -7.31
N GLN A 164 -5.61 -2.09 -7.20
CA GLN A 164 -4.54 -1.09 -7.28
C GLN A 164 -3.51 -1.24 -6.15
N ARG A 165 -3.94 -1.48 -4.90
CA ARG A 165 -3.04 -1.76 -3.76
C ARG A 165 -2.15 -2.97 -4.04
N LYS A 166 -2.75 -4.06 -4.53
CA LYS A 166 -2.03 -5.29 -4.90
C LYS A 166 -0.98 -5.00 -5.96
N ASN A 167 -1.35 -4.30 -7.04
CA ASN A 167 -0.40 -3.94 -8.10
C ASN A 167 0.78 -3.10 -7.59
N LEU A 168 0.57 -2.21 -6.61
CA LEU A 168 1.66 -1.45 -5.97
C LEU A 168 2.57 -2.33 -5.09
N SER A 169 2.06 -3.45 -4.58
CA SER A 169 2.77 -4.32 -3.64
C SER A 169 3.49 -5.47 -4.34
N THR A 170 2.84 -6.12 -5.31
CA THR A 170 3.27 -7.38 -5.93
C THR A 170 3.66 -7.27 -7.40
N GLY A 171 3.42 -6.13 -8.05
CA GLY A 171 3.83 -5.92 -9.45
C GLY A 171 5.36 -5.88 -9.61
N SER A 172 5.83 -6.09 -10.83
CA SER A 172 7.23 -5.83 -11.20
C SER A 172 7.57 -4.37 -10.91
N GLY A 173 8.53 -4.14 -10.02
CA GLY A 173 8.92 -2.85 -9.47
C GLY A 173 8.35 -2.56 -8.08
N GLY A 174 7.41 -3.38 -7.58
CA GLY A 174 6.65 -3.19 -6.34
C GLY A 174 7.50 -2.86 -5.10
N VAL A 175 6.85 -2.34 -4.05
CA VAL A 175 7.57 -1.89 -2.84
C VAL A 175 8.46 -2.98 -2.22
N PHE A 176 8.07 -4.26 -2.32
CA PHE A 176 8.87 -5.39 -1.84
C PHE A 176 10.11 -5.67 -2.70
N GLU A 177 10.01 -5.51 -4.02
CA GLU A 177 11.17 -5.63 -4.92
C GLU A 177 12.17 -4.51 -4.65
N LEU A 178 11.67 -3.29 -4.47
CA LEU A 178 12.49 -2.14 -4.13
C LEU A 178 13.18 -2.31 -2.77
N LEU A 179 12.47 -2.87 -1.79
CA LEU A 179 13.04 -3.22 -0.50
C LEU A 179 14.12 -4.30 -0.61
N THR A 180 13.90 -5.31 -1.44
CA THR A 180 14.88 -6.37 -1.69
C THR A 180 16.14 -5.80 -2.35
N ALA A 181 15.98 -4.90 -3.32
CA ALA A 181 17.09 -4.18 -3.94
C ALA A 181 17.85 -3.30 -2.92
N ALA A 182 17.13 -2.66 -1.99
CA ALA A 182 17.74 -1.90 -0.91
C ALA A 182 18.60 -2.80 0.00
N ILE A 183 18.09 -3.96 0.41
CA ILE A 183 18.82 -4.93 1.24
C ILE A 183 20.09 -5.40 0.52
N ALA A 184 19.97 -5.79 -0.75
CA ALA A 184 21.10 -6.27 -1.55
C ALA A 184 22.19 -5.20 -1.68
N LEU A 185 21.82 -3.94 -1.89
CA LEU A 185 22.77 -2.83 -1.97
C LEU A 185 23.48 -2.58 -0.63
N VAL A 186 22.77 -2.71 0.50
CA VAL A 186 23.39 -2.58 1.83
C VAL A 186 24.39 -3.69 2.08
N GLN A 187 24.04 -4.92 1.71
CA GLN A 187 24.91 -6.08 1.89
C GLN A 187 26.18 -5.97 1.04
N SER A 188 26.07 -5.48 -0.20
CA SER A 188 27.24 -5.27 -1.06
C SER A 188 28.17 -4.20 -0.47
N ILE A 189 27.61 -3.09 0.00
CA ILE A 189 28.33 -2.01 0.71
C ILE A 189 29.05 -2.56 1.95
N GLN A 190 28.37 -3.32 2.82
CA GLN A 190 28.97 -3.87 4.04
C GLN A 190 30.07 -4.90 3.76
N SER A 191 29.92 -5.73 2.73
CA SER A 191 30.94 -6.71 2.35
C SER A 191 32.27 -6.09 1.88
N LEU A 192 32.25 -4.80 1.50
CA LEU A 192 33.41 -4.08 0.98
C LEU A 192 34.27 -3.41 2.06
N ASN A 193 33.96 -3.54 3.36
CA ASN A 193 34.75 -2.95 4.46
C ASN A 193 34.97 -1.43 4.26
N LEU A 194 33.87 -0.67 4.27
CA LEU A 194 33.80 0.77 3.98
C LEU A 194 34.27 1.67 5.14
N ASP A 195 35.52 1.53 5.55
CA ASP A 195 36.25 2.65 6.16
C ASP A 195 36.92 3.53 5.08
N SER A 196 36.76 3.20 3.79
CA SER A 196 37.26 4.02 2.70
C SER A 196 36.22 5.06 2.23
N PRO A 197 36.62 6.33 2.06
CA PRO A 197 35.73 7.43 1.67
C PRO A 197 35.34 7.44 0.18
N ASP A 198 35.79 6.47 -0.62
CA ASP A 198 35.49 6.39 -2.05
C ASP A 198 34.26 5.52 -2.30
N GLU A 199 33.08 6.08 -2.01
CA GLU A 199 31.82 5.53 -2.51
C GLU A 199 31.81 5.62 -4.03
N SER A 200 31.68 4.49 -4.72
CA SER A 200 31.64 4.49 -6.18
C SER A 200 30.44 5.30 -6.67
N PRO A 201 30.59 6.07 -7.76
CA PRO A 201 29.49 6.87 -8.32
C PRO A 201 28.26 6.00 -8.68
N ASP A 202 28.50 4.74 -9.04
CA ASP A 202 27.45 3.77 -9.36
C ASP A 202 26.63 3.37 -8.11
N ALA A 203 27.28 3.18 -6.95
CA ALA A 203 26.60 2.85 -5.70
C ALA A 203 25.74 4.02 -5.21
N ALA A 204 26.27 5.25 -5.28
CA ALA A 204 25.53 6.46 -4.94
C ALA A 204 24.31 6.65 -5.86
N GLN A 205 24.46 6.40 -7.17
CA GLN A 205 23.35 6.47 -8.11
C GLN A 205 22.30 5.39 -7.84
N ALA A 206 22.72 4.15 -7.56
CA ALA A 206 21.81 3.06 -7.20
C ALA A 206 21.02 3.39 -5.92
N TRP A 207 21.70 3.94 -4.90
CA TRP A 207 21.10 4.41 -3.66
C TRP A 207 20.01 5.44 -3.92
N GLN A 208 20.32 6.47 -4.72
CA GLN A 208 19.38 7.53 -5.03
C GLN A 208 18.16 7.01 -5.81
N LYS A 209 18.35 6.05 -6.72
CA LYS A 209 17.24 5.39 -7.43
C LYS A 209 16.29 4.69 -6.46
N ILE A 210 16.83 3.98 -5.46
CA ILE A 210 16.04 3.31 -4.43
C ILE A 210 15.23 4.32 -3.61
N VAL A 211 15.89 5.36 -3.07
CA VAL A 211 15.21 6.41 -2.28
C VAL A 211 14.10 7.08 -3.09
N ASN A 212 14.36 7.45 -4.35
CA ASN A 212 13.37 8.04 -5.24
C ASN A 212 12.21 7.07 -5.53
N GLY A 213 12.49 5.76 -5.64
CA GLY A 213 11.47 4.72 -5.79
C GLY A 213 10.49 4.70 -4.62
N PHE A 214 11.00 4.76 -3.37
CA PHE A 214 10.15 4.76 -2.17
C PHE A 214 9.27 6.01 -2.10
N ALA A 215 9.82 7.18 -2.46
CA ALA A 215 9.03 8.41 -2.56
C ALA A 215 7.91 8.29 -3.62
N GLY A 216 8.18 7.62 -4.75
CA GLY A 216 7.19 7.28 -5.77
C GLY A 216 6.07 6.39 -5.22
N TYR A 217 6.42 5.31 -4.52
CA TYR A 217 5.45 4.42 -3.87
C TYR A 217 4.61 5.14 -2.83
N ARG A 218 5.22 6.00 -2.00
CA ARG A 218 4.48 6.81 -1.02
C ARG A 218 3.41 7.66 -1.69
N ASN A 219 3.77 8.35 -2.77
CA ASN A 219 2.84 9.20 -3.50
C ASN A 219 1.69 8.39 -4.13
N ALA A 220 1.99 7.20 -4.69
CA ALA A 220 0.97 6.31 -5.25
C ALA A 220 -0.02 5.82 -4.16
N TYR A 221 0.48 5.45 -2.98
CA TYR A 221 -0.37 5.06 -1.85
C TYR A 221 -1.18 6.24 -1.28
N LEU A 222 -0.62 7.45 -1.24
CA LEU A 222 -1.35 8.65 -0.86
C LEU A 222 -2.49 8.94 -1.84
N GLN A 223 -2.27 8.76 -3.14
CA GLN A 223 -3.30 8.90 -4.16
C GLN A 223 -4.40 7.84 -3.98
N LEU A 224 -4.02 6.59 -3.72
CA LEU A 224 -4.97 5.50 -3.43
C LEU A 224 -5.84 5.82 -2.20
N LEU A 225 -5.21 6.31 -1.12
CA LEU A 225 -5.91 6.72 0.10
C LEU A 225 -6.87 7.89 -0.16
N TRP A 226 -6.47 8.85 -1.01
CA TRP A 226 -7.35 9.94 -1.42
C TRP A 226 -8.59 9.42 -2.17
N GLN A 227 -8.42 8.50 -3.12
CA GLN A 227 -9.53 7.87 -3.85
C GLN A 227 -10.45 7.10 -2.90
N PHE A 228 -9.87 6.33 -1.99
CA PHE A 228 -10.59 5.58 -0.98
C PHE A 228 -11.46 6.48 -0.08
N ASN A 229 -10.91 7.59 0.42
CA ASN A 229 -11.62 8.55 1.29
C ASN A 229 -12.77 9.27 0.58
N HIS A 230 -12.82 9.28 -0.76
CA HIS A 230 -13.92 9.83 -1.53
C HIS A 230 -15.08 8.83 -1.74
N LEU A 231 -14.89 7.57 -1.36
CA LEU A 231 -15.99 6.59 -1.34
C LEU A 231 -16.92 6.91 -0.17
N ILE A 232 -18.22 7.04 -0.46
CA ILE A 232 -19.24 7.19 0.58
C ILE A 232 -19.73 5.78 0.95
N PRO A 233 -19.38 5.24 2.13
CA PRO A 233 -19.81 3.90 2.50
C PRO A 233 -21.30 3.89 2.91
N PRO A 234 -22.10 2.94 2.39
CA PRO A 234 -23.39 2.60 2.98
C PRO A 234 -23.25 2.29 4.47
N GLN A 235 -24.33 2.45 5.25
CA GLN A 235 -24.27 2.23 6.70
C GLN A 235 -23.72 0.84 7.07
N ALA A 236 -24.13 -0.20 6.34
CA ALA A 236 -23.66 -1.56 6.54
C ALA A 236 -22.15 -1.74 6.27
N CYS A 237 -21.56 -0.91 5.43
CA CYS A 237 -20.15 -1.01 5.00
C CYS A 237 -19.19 -0.16 5.84
N ARG A 238 -19.67 0.61 6.82
CA ARG A 238 -18.85 1.57 7.57
C ARG A 238 -17.69 0.91 8.34
N GLN A 239 -17.95 -0.25 8.94
CA GLN A 239 -16.93 -0.99 9.69
C GLN A 239 -15.81 -1.48 8.75
N LEU A 240 -16.17 -2.14 7.64
CA LEU A 240 -15.24 -2.53 6.59
C LEU A 240 -14.42 -1.33 6.08
N HIS A 241 -15.07 -0.22 5.78
CA HIS A 241 -14.42 1.01 5.32
C HIS A 241 -13.39 1.51 6.35
N SER A 242 -13.76 1.56 7.63
CA SER A 242 -12.86 2.02 8.70
C SER A 242 -11.63 1.12 8.86
N ILE A 243 -11.82 -0.20 8.87
CA ILE A 243 -10.73 -1.17 9.07
C ILE A 243 -9.77 -1.12 7.87
N TYR A 244 -10.31 -1.16 6.66
CA TYR A 244 -9.49 -1.13 5.45
C TYR A 244 -8.78 0.22 5.26
N GLY A 245 -9.44 1.34 5.53
CA GLY A 245 -8.82 2.67 5.51
C GLY A 245 -7.65 2.79 6.49
N SER A 246 -7.77 2.19 7.67
CA SER A 246 -6.67 2.11 8.66
C SER A 246 -5.49 1.28 8.12
N ALA A 247 -5.78 0.17 7.43
CA ALA A 247 -4.74 -0.64 6.77
C ALA A 247 -3.97 0.14 5.70
N LEU A 248 -4.66 0.93 4.86
CA LEU A 248 -4.03 1.79 3.85
C LEU A 248 -3.16 2.89 4.47
N GLN A 249 -3.60 3.48 5.59
CA GLN A 249 -2.80 4.47 6.32
C GLN A 249 -1.50 3.88 6.89
N GLU A 250 -1.57 2.66 7.43
CA GLU A 250 -0.38 1.99 7.96
C GLU A 250 0.64 1.69 6.83
N HIS A 251 0.20 1.37 5.61
CA HIS A 251 1.10 1.24 4.45
C HIS A 251 1.86 2.53 4.18
N VAL A 252 1.16 3.67 4.09
CA VAL A 252 1.80 4.99 3.87
C VAL A 252 2.84 5.28 4.95
N LYS A 253 2.51 5.01 6.21
CA LYS A 253 3.39 5.23 7.35
C LYS A 253 4.66 4.38 7.26
N ILE A 254 4.52 3.09 6.97
CA ILE A 254 5.66 2.17 6.81
C ILE A 254 6.57 2.61 5.65
N ILE A 255 6.00 2.98 4.50
CA ILE A 255 6.79 3.46 3.36
C ILE A 255 7.59 4.71 3.75
N ARG A 256 6.99 5.63 4.50
CA ARG A 256 7.68 6.85 4.98
C ARG A 256 8.78 6.53 6.00
N GLU A 257 8.56 5.57 6.90
CA GLU A 257 9.58 5.11 7.85
C GLU A 257 10.79 4.50 7.11
N LEU A 258 10.54 3.68 6.09
CA LEU A 258 11.58 3.11 5.22
C LEU A 258 12.31 4.19 4.41
N GLU A 259 11.59 5.14 3.82
CA GLU A 259 12.18 6.27 3.09
C GLU A 259 13.13 7.08 4.00
N THR A 260 12.72 7.35 5.25
CA THR A 260 13.54 8.08 6.23
C THR A 260 14.79 7.29 6.64
N ALA A 261 14.64 5.99 6.83
CA ALA A 261 15.74 5.08 7.12
C ALA A 261 16.80 5.07 6.02
N LEU A 262 16.33 5.02 4.77
CA LEU A 262 17.18 5.01 3.59
C LEU A 262 17.85 6.37 3.39
N ALA A 263 17.12 7.47 3.56
CA ALA A 263 17.70 8.81 3.45
C ALA A 263 18.83 9.05 4.46
N THR A 264 18.73 8.46 5.65
CA THR A 264 19.73 8.57 6.72
C THR A 264 20.82 7.50 6.68
N ARG A 265 20.76 6.59 5.69
CA ARG A 265 21.61 5.37 5.62
C ARG A 265 21.59 4.51 6.89
N ASN A 266 20.60 4.71 7.77
CA ASN A 266 20.40 3.92 8.99
C ASN A 266 19.34 2.85 8.75
N ILE A 267 19.71 1.89 7.91
CA ILE A 267 18.75 0.97 7.29
C ILE A 267 18.64 -0.30 8.13
N MET A 268 19.63 -0.57 8.98
CA MET A 268 19.71 -1.75 9.84
C MET A 268 18.55 -1.80 10.84
N SER A 269 18.19 -0.69 11.48
CA SER A 269 17.12 -0.70 12.49
C SER A 269 15.73 -0.98 11.87
N PRO A 270 15.34 -0.36 10.74
CA PRO A 270 14.06 -0.65 10.10
C PRO A 270 14.04 -2.01 9.36
N LEU A 271 15.18 -2.46 8.84
CA LEU A 271 15.31 -3.80 8.25
C LEU A 271 15.18 -4.92 9.27
N LEU A 272 15.79 -4.77 10.45
CA LEU A 272 15.62 -5.75 11.54
C LEU A 272 14.15 -5.83 12.00
N ASN A 273 13.41 -4.73 11.85
CA ASN A 273 11.99 -4.68 12.14
C ASN A 273 11.09 -5.10 10.97
N LEU A 274 11.64 -5.59 9.85
CA LEU A 274 10.87 -5.92 8.66
C LEU A 274 9.81 -7.01 8.91
N VAL A 275 10.12 -7.98 9.79
CA VAL A 275 9.14 -9.00 10.23
C VAL A 275 7.96 -8.32 10.92
N THR A 276 8.24 -7.40 11.84
CA THR A 276 7.23 -6.61 12.55
C THR A 276 6.41 -5.75 11.59
N VAL A 277 7.06 -5.15 10.57
CA VAL A 277 6.41 -4.38 9.51
C VAL A 277 5.44 -5.26 8.71
N SER A 278 5.85 -6.47 8.32
CA SER A 278 4.98 -7.42 7.61
C SER A 278 3.74 -7.77 8.44
N THR A 279 3.91 -8.07 9.74
CA THR A 279 2.78 -8.38 10.62
C THR A 279 1.83 -7.20 10.80
N ARG A 280 2.36 -5.97 10.95
CA ARG A 280 1.58 -4.73 11.08
C ARG A 280 0.70 -4.46 9.85
N LEU A 281 1.13 -4.89 8.66
CA LEU A 281 0.34 -4.76 7.43
C LEU A 281 -0.67 -5.90 7.26
N LYS A 282 -0.26 -7.15 7.52
CA LYS A 282 -1.09 -8.34 7.31
C LYS A 282 -2.31 -8.38 8.23
N LEU A 283 -2.14 -8.03 9.51
CA LEU A 283 -3.22 -8.11 10.48
C LEU A 283 -4.46 -7.25 10.12
N PRO A 284 -4.33 -5.93 9.85
CA PRO A 284 -5.49 -5.11 9.52
C PRO A 284 -6.10 -5.47 8.15
N LEU A 285 -5.29 -5.93 7.19
CA LEU A 285 -5.81 -6.44 5.90
C LEU A 285 -6.65 -7.71 6.10
N LYS A 286 -6.14 -8.67 6.90
CA LYS A 286 -6.87 -9.90 7.25
C LYS A 286 -8.17 -9.61 8.01
N LEU A 287 -8.15 -8.62 8.90
CA LEU A 287 -9.36 -8.18 9.60
C LEU A 287 -10.38 -7.56 8.64
N ALA A 288 -9.93 -6.74 7.68
CA ALA A 288 -10.79 -6.20 6.63
C ALA A 288 -11.38 -7.31 5.74
N ASP A 289 -10.60 -8.33 5.37
CA ASP A 289 -11.09 -9.45 4.57
C ASP A 289 -12.13 -10.31 5.31
N LYS A 290 -11.91 -10.50 6.62
CA LYS A 290 -12.90 -11.15 7.49
C LYS A 290 -14.21 -10.34 7.52
N GLU A 291 -14.14 -9.03 7.73
CA GLU A 291 -15.32 -8.16 7.72
C GLU A 291 -16.03 -8.18 6.35
N LEU A 292 -15.29 -8.19 5.26
CA LEU A 292 -15.84 -8.35 3.91
C LEU A 292 -16.62 -9.66 3.78
N SER A 293 -16.05 -10.76 4.27
CA SER A 293 -16.68 -12.09 4.23
C SER A 293 -17.97 -12.13 5.06
N GLU A 294 -17.97 -11.53 6.26
CA GLU A 294 -19.15 -11.42 7.11
C GLU A 294 -20.24 -10.53 6.49
N LEU A 295 -19.84 -9.42 5.85
CA LEU A 295 -20.74 -8.52 5.14
C LEU A 295 -21.41 -9.24 3.95
N CYS A 296 -20.63 -9.93 3.13
CA CYS A 296 -21.13 -10.72 2.01
C CYS A 296 -22.14 -11.79 2.48
N ALA A 297 -21.82 -12.53 3.54
CA ALA A 297 -22.72 -13.54 4.12
C ALA A 297 -24.04 -12.93 4.61
N ARG A 298 -23.98 -11.78 5.30
CA ARG A 298 -25.17 -11.09 5.85
C ARG A 298 -26.19 -10.71 4.78
N PHE A 299 -25.72 -10.36 3.59
CA PHE A 299 -26.57 -9.93 2.48
C PHE A 299 -26.74 -11.00 1.39
N SER A 300 -26.31 -12.24 1.64
CA SER A 300 -26.33 -13.33 0.65
C SER A 300 -25.65 -12.96 -0.68
N ILE A 301 -24.55 -12.21 -0.60
CA ILE A 301 -23.71 -11.82 -1.73
C ILE A 301 -22.56 -12.82 -1.84
N GLU A 302 -22.31 -13.36 -3.02
CA GLU A 302 -21.11 -14.16 -3.28
C GLU A 302 -19.86 -13.26 -3.17
N LYS A 303 -18.87 -13.67 -2.38
CA LYS A 303 -17.60 -12.94 -2.25
C LYS A 303 -16.79 -13.09 -3.54
N PHE A 304 -16.57 -11.99 -4.26
CA PHE A 304 -15.90 -11.98 -5.57
C PHE A 304 -14.46 -11.44 -5.55
N PHE A 305 -13.94 -11.00 -4.40
CA PHE A 305 -12.54 -10.58 -4.25
C PHE A 305 -12.07 -10.75 -2.79
N ASN A 306 -10.74 -10.84 -2.60
CA ASN A 306 -10.11 -10.88 -1.27
C ASN A 306 -9.30 -9.61 -1.00
N ILE A 307 -9.30 -9.18 0.26
CA ILE A 307 -8.44 -8.12 0.77
C ILE A 307 -7.18 -8.72 1.38
N GLY A 308 -6.01 -8.19 1.00
CA GLY A 308 -4.72 -8.76 1.38
C GLY A 308 -4.21 -9.79 0.37
N ASP A 309 -3.11 -10.46 0.71
CA ASP A 309 -2.33 -11.24 -0.25
C ASP A 309 -2.72 -12.73 -0.31
N ASP A 310 -3.82 -13.11 0.37
CA ASP A 310 -4.36 -14.48 0.47
C ASP A 310 -5.47 -14.79 -0.57
#